data_AF-A0A7K1KEY1-F1
#
_entry.id   AF-A0A7K1KEY1-F1
#
_cell.length_a   1.000
_cell.length_b   1.000
_cell.length_c   1.000
_cell.angle_alpha   90.00
_cell.angle_beta   90.00
_cell.angle_gamma   90.00
#
_symmetry.space_group_name_H-M   'P 1'
#
loop_
_entity.id
_entity.type
_entity.pdbx_description
1 polymer ?
#
loop_
_entity_poly.entity_id
_entity_poly.type
_entity_poly.pdbx_seq_one_letter_code
_entity_poly.pdbx_strand_id
1 'polypeptide(L)'
;MDSPDYGFDGDFNTVSARTQVAILGGAMTALLSTTIVSLTRGRRGIAWLTGGFAALLVSTVASFVHTTRRGKFAVWRDILDDLALRGDETLLDLGCGRGAVLHAAAKRLPGGRAIGIDLWRADQTGNSAQRTLANAALEGVADRIEIQTGDMTALPLDDNSVDVVVSSLAIHNIPDRAGRAQALAEAARVLRPGGQLAIADIWDTRRHAERLRTYGWQHVRRRNLGWRMWWGGPYLGTHLVSATKPATERETAGTG
;
A
#
# COMPACT_ATOMS: atom_id res chain seq x y z
N MET A 1 26.79 1.60 6.87
CA MET A 1 25.61 2.47 7.07
C MET A 1 24.41 1.58 6.90
N ASP A 2 23.65 1.36 7.97
CA ASP A 2 22.42 0.58 7.89
C ASP A 2 21.42 1.34 7.00
N SER A 3 20.79 0.64 6.06
CA SER A 3 19.72 1.18 5.22
C SER A 3 18.36 0.75 5.78
N PRO A 4 17.31 1.58 5.66
CA PRO A 4 15.97 1.20 6.10
C PRO A 4 15.51 -0.09 5.40
N ASP A 5 14.89 -1.00 6.16
CA ASP A 5 14.37 -2.28 5.65
C ASP A 5 12.86 -2.34 5.75
N TYR A 6 12.21 -2.17 4.60
CA TYR A 6 10.77 -2.30 4.44
C TYR A 6 10.31 -3.70 4.03
N GLY A 7 11.22 -4.67 3.95
CA GLY A 7 10.90 -6.08 3.72
C GLY A 7 10.31 -6.41 2.35
N PHE A 8 9.64 -7.56 2.30
CA PHE A 8 8.78 -8.01 1.20
C PHE A 8 7.32 -8.05 1.69
N ASP A 9 6.38 -7.65 0.83
CA ASP A 9 4.95 -7.65 1.18
C ASP A 9 4.37 -9.07 1.08
N GLY A 10 3.42 -9.43 1.95
CA GLY A 10 2.77 -10.74 1.90
C GLY A 10 3.65 -11.92 2.33
N ASP A 11 4.67 -11.69 3.14
CA ASP A 11 5.43 -12.79 3.76
C ASP A 11 4.57 -13.40 4.89
N PHE A 12 3.90 -14.50 4.57
CA PHE A 12 2.97 -15.20 5.47
C PHE A 12 3.71 -16.28 6.28
N ASN A 13 3.47 -16.33 7.59
CA ASN A 13 4.04 -17.33 8.51
C ASN A 13 3.60 -18.80 8.25
N THR A 14 2.80 -19.07 7.20
CA THR A 14 2.33 -20.42 6.89
C THR A 14 3.37 -21.26 6.14
N VAL A 15 4.23 -20.65 5.33
CA VAL A 15 5.30 -21.34 4.58
C VAL A 15 6.55 -20.48 4.60
N SER A 16 7.64 -20.98 5.18
CA SER A 16 8.89 -20.21 5.31
C SER A 16 9.41 -19.72 3.94
N ALA A 17 10.04 -18.53 3.90
CA ALA A 17 10.61 -17.99 2.67
C ALA A 17 11.58 -18.96 1.97
N ARG A 18 12.37 -19.74 2.73
CA ARG A 18 13.25 -20.78 2.17
C ARG A 18 12.47 -21.88 1.47
N THR A 19 11.35 -22.31 2.08
CA THR A 19 10.45 -23.30 1.49
C THR A 19 9.79 -22.77 0.22
N GLN A 20 9.34 -21.51 0.21
CA GLN A 20 8.77 -20.87 -0.99
C GLN A 20 9.81 -20.84 -2.13
N VAL A 21 11.05 -20.43 -1.85
CA VAL A 21 12.15 -20.42 -2.83
C VAL A 21 12.44 -21.83 -3.35
N ALA A 22 12.47 -22.84 -2.48
CA ALA A 22 12.69 -24.23 -2.88
C ALA A 22 11.57 -24.75 -3.80
N ILE A 23 10.30 -24.45 -3.48
CA ILE A 23 9.15 -24.83 -4.31
C ILE A 23 9.23 -24.16 -5.69
N LEU A 24 9.46 -22.86 -5.75
CA LEU A 24 9.55 -22.11 -7.00
C LEU A 24 10.75 -22.59 -7.85
N GLY A 25 11.90 -22.84 -7.22
CA GLY A 25 13.10 -23.36 -7.89
C GLY A 25 12.90 -24.78 -8.44
N GLY A 26 12.23 -25.66 -7.68
CA GLY A 26 11.86 -27.00 -8.13
C GLY A 26 10.92 -26.97 -9.31
N ALA A 27 9.86 -26.15 -9.25
CA ALA A 27 8.91 -25.97 -10.35
C ALA A 27 9.60 -25.44 -11.62
N MET A 28 10.48 -24.43 -11.47
CA MET A 28 11.26 -23.88 -12.58
C MET A 28 12.15 -24.94 -13.24
N THR A 29 12.88 -25.71 -12.42
CA THR A 29 13.78 -26.76 -12.90
C THR A 29 13.02 -27.84 -13.67
N ALA A 30 11.85 -28.26 -13.16
CA ALA A 30 10.99 -29.23 -13.83
C ALA A 30 10.47 -28.72 -15.17
N LEU A 31 10.00 -27.47 -15.23
CA LEU A 31 9.50 -26.85 -16.47
C LEU A 31 10.60 -26.73 -17.53
N LEU A 32 11.79 -26.24 -17.16
CA LEU A 32 12.93 -26.10 -18.07
C LEU A 32 13.45 -27.46 -18.55
N SER A 33 13.58 -28.43 -17.65
CA SER A 33 14.02 -29.79 -18.00
C SER A 33 13.03 -30.44 -18.99
N THR A 34 11.73 -30.29 -18.73
CA THR A 34 10.69 -30.81 -19.63
C THR A 34 10.72 -30.11 -20.99
N THR A 35 10.95 -28.80 -21.00
CA THR A 35 11.10 -28.01 -22.23
C THR A 35 12.26 -28.55 -23.08
N ILE A 36 13.45 -28.68 -22.48
CA ILE A 36 14.67 -29.15 -23.15
C ILE A 36 14.48 -30.58 -23.68
N VAL A 37 14.01 -31.51 -22.84
CA VAL A 37 13.76 -32.91 -23.26
C VAL A 37 12.70 -33.00 -24.36
N SER A 38 11.68 -32.14 -24.33
CA SER A 38 10.65 -32.11 -25.37
C SER A 38 11.20 -31.59 -26.69
N LEU A 39 12.10 -30.59 -26.66
CA LEU A 39 12.79 -30.10 -27.86
C LEU A 39 13.69 -31.17 -28.47
N THR A 40 14.49 -31.88 -27.66
CA THR A 40 15.40 -32.94 -28.17
C THR A 40 14.64 -34.13 -28.74
N ARG A 41 13.42 -34.41 -28.24
CA ARG A 41 12.53 -35.46 -28.75
C ARG A 41 11.59 -35.01 -29.88
N GLY A 42 11.75 -33.78 -30.40
CA GLY A 42 10.91 -33.25 -31.48
C GLY A 42 9.46 -32.91 -31.08
N ARG A 43 9.11 -32.97 -29.79
CA ARG A 43 7.76 -32.68 -29.26
C ARG A 43 7.55 -31.18 -29.07
N ARG A 44 7.53 -30.43 -30.17
CA ARG A 44 7.50 -28.95 -30.16
C ARG A 44 6.32 -28.38 -29.38
N GLY A 45 5.12 -28.96 -29.49
CA GLY A 45 3.93 -28.48 -28.75
C GLY A 45 4.10 -28.50 -27.23
N ILE A 46 4.66 -29.59 -26.69
CA ILE A 46 4.93 -29.71 -25.24
C ILE A 46 6.04 -28.74 -24.82
N ALA A 47 7.08 -28.59 -25.65
CA ALA A 47 8.16 -27.64 -25.40
C ALA A 47 7.64 -26.20 -25.31
N TRP A 48 6.81 -25.76 -26.25
CA TRP A 48 6.21 -24.42 -26.23
C TRP A 48 5.34 -24.20 -24.99
N LEU A 49 4.52 -25.19 -24.63
CA LEU A 49 3.66 -25.10 -23.45
C LEU A 49 4.49 -24.96 -22.16
N THR A 50 5.44 -25.86 -21.94
CA THR A 50 6.26 -25.87 -20.72
C THR A 50 7.23 -24.68 -20.64
N GLY A 51 7.80 -24.27 -21.77
CA GLY A 51 8.61 -23.05 -21.87
C GLY A 51 7.78 -21.78 -21.60
N GLY A 52 6.55 -21.73 -22.10
CA GLY A 52 5.61 -20.65 -21.84
C GLY A 52 5.27 -20.52 -20.34
N PHE A 53 4.99 -21.64 -19.67
CA PHE A 53 4.79 -21.65 -18.21
C PHE A 53 6.03 -21.24 -17.43
N ALA A 54 7.23 -21.65 -17.85
CA ALA A 54 8.47 -21.21 -17.23
C ALA A 54 8.64 -19.68 -17.33
N ALA A 55 8.41 -19.12 -18.53
CA ALA A 55 8.48 -17.68 -18.77
C ALA A 55 7.44 -16.90 -17.95
N LEU A 56 6.22 -17.43 -17.83
CA LEU A 56 5.17 -16.86 -17.00
C LEU A 56 5.59 -16.83 -15.52
N LEU A 57 6.13 -17.95 -15.00
CA LEU A 57 6.59 -18.04 -13.61
C LEU A 57 7.70 -17.03 -13.32
N VAL A 58 8.71 -16.92 -14.21
CA VAL A 58 9.77 -15.89 -14.09
C VAL A 58 9.15 -14.49 -14.08
N SER A 59 8.22 -14.22 -14.98
CA SER A 59 7.58 -12.89 -15.10
C SER A 59 6.77 -12.53 -13.86
N THR A 60 6.06 -13.48 -13.27
CA THR A 60 5.32 -13.31 -12.01
C THR A 60 6.26 -13.01 -10.84
N VAL A 61 7.32 -13.79 -10.67
CA VAL A 61 8.30 -13.54 -9.59
C VAL A 61 9.00 -12.20 -9.79
N ALA A 62 9.45 -11.89 -11.01
CA ALA A 62 10.10 -10.62 -11.33
C ALA A 62 9.17 -9.42 -11.08
N SER A 63 7.89 -9.53 -11.46
CA SER A 63 6.87 -8.51 -11.22
C SER A 63 6.65 -8.27 -9.72
N PHE A 64 6.50 -9.33 -8.94
CA PHE A 64 6.37 -9.23 -7.48
C PHE A 64 7.60 -8.58 -6.82
N VAL A 65 8.81 -9.04 -7.17
CA VAL A 65 10.08 -8.48 -6.65
C VAL A 65 10.25 -7.03 -7.09
N HIS A 66 9.87 -6.68 -8.31
CA HIS A 66 9.90 -5.30 -8.78
C HIS A 66 8.97 -4.42 -7.95
N THR A 67 7.70 -4.82 -7.83
CA THR A 67 6.66 -4.04 -7.14
C THR A 67 7.03 -3.82 -5.68
N THR A 68 7.44 -4.87 -4.96
CA THR A 68 7.77 -4.78 -3.54
C THR A 68 9.04 -3.96 -3.25
N ARG A 69 10.08 -4.06 -4.10
CA ARG A 69 11.37 -3.38 -3.85
C ARG A 69 11.46 -1.98 -4.45
N ARG A 70 10.71 -1.68 -5.51
CA ARG A 70 10.85 -0.42 -6.26
C ARG A 70 9.51 0.19 -6.66
N GLY A 71 8.62 -0.61 -7.24
CA GLY A 71 7.39 -0.14 -7.86
C GLY A 71 6.51 0.64 -6.89
N LYS A 72 6.26 0.09 -5.69
CA LYS A 72 5.43 0.73 -4.66
C LYS A 72 6.00 2.07 -4.20
N PHE A 73 7.31 2.18 -4.01
CA PHE A 73 7.97 3.41 -3.57
C PHE A 73 7.90 4.49 -4.65
N ALA A 74 8.11 4.12 -5.91
CA ALA A 74 7.98 5.06 -7.02
C ALA A 74 6.55 5.58 -7.14
N VAL A 75 5.56 4.70 -7.05
CA VAL A 75 4.15 5.08 -7.15
C VAL A 75 3.71 5.94 -5.98
N TRP A 76 4.11 5.61 -4.74
CA TRP A 76 3.76 6.42 -3.58
C TRP A 76 4.45 7.77 -3.56
N ARG A 77 5.67 7.88 -4.08
CA ARG A 77 6.30 9.19 -4.33
C ARG A 77 5.45 10.03 -5.28
N ASP A 78 5.04 9.47 -6.43
CA ASP A 78 4.18 10.19 -7.39
C ASP A 78 2.85 10.62 -6.72
N ILE A 79 2.23 9.74 -5.92
CA ILE A 79 0.98 10.04 -5.20
C ILE A 79 1.18 11.17 -4.17
N LEU A 80 2.25 11.12 -3.38
CA LEU A 80 2.53 12.15 -2.38
C LEU A 80 2.87 13.49 -3.02
N ASP A 81 3.51 13.49 -4.19
CA ASP A 81 3.77 14.71 -4.96
C ASP A 81 2.46 15.28 -5.55
N ASP A 82 1.56 14.42 -6.04
CA ASP A 82 0.22 14.80 -6.53
C ASP A 82 -0.67 15.42 -5.41
N LEU A 83 -0.44 15.07 -4.14
CA LEU A 83 -1.18 15.63 -2.99
C LEU A 83 -0.79 17.08 -2.67
N ALA A 84 0.31 17.60 -3.25
CA ALA A 84 0.76 18.98 -3.08
C ALA A 84 0.80 19.45 -1.60
N LEU A 85 1.42 18.64 -0.74
CA LEU A 85 1.59 18.94 0.68
C LEU A 85 2.32 20.28 0.89
N ARG A 86 1.79 21.12 1.78
CA ARG A 86 2.35 22.41 2.19
C ARG A 86 3.57 22.26 3.10
N GLY A 87 3.67 21.14 3.79
CA GLY A 87 4.79 20.77 4.64
C GLY A 87 4.56 20.98 6.13
N ASP A 88 3.38 21.48 6.52
CA ASP A 88 2.95 21.71 7.90
C ASP A 88 1.77 20.80 8.31
N GLU A 89 1.33 19.92 7.41
CA GLU A 89 0.20 19.03 7.66
C GLU A 89 0.44 18.02 8.78
N THR A 90 -0.65 17.64 9.43
CA THR A 90 -0.78 16.39 10.16
C THR A 90 -1.30 15.31 9.21
N LEU A 91 -0.44 14.35 8.85
CA LEU A 91 -0.80 13.22 7.98
C LEU A 91 -1.02 11.94 8.79
N LEU A 92 -2.03 11.15 8.43
CA LEU A 92 -2.31 9.83 8.99
C LEU A 92 -2.09 8.72 7.94
N ASP A 93 -1.29 7.70 8.26
CA ASP A 93 -1.12 6.47 7.48
C ASP A 93 -1.83 5.30 8.16
N LEU A 94 -2.87 4.77 7.51
CA LEU A 94 -3.67 3.65 8.01
C LEU A 94 -3.06 2.31 7.60
N GLY A 95 -2.67 1.51 8.59
CA GLY A 95 -1.95 0.26 8.40
C GLY A 95 -0.52 0.51 7.94
N CYS A 96 0.21 1.34 8.70
CA CYS A 96 1.50 1.86 8.28
C CYS A 96 2.60 0.79 8.15
N GLY A 97 2.41 -0.41 8.70
CA GLY A 97 3.38 -1.50 8.65
C GLY A 97 4.76 -1.03 9.09
N ARG A 98 5.80 -1.30 8.28
CA ARG A 98 7.19 -0.83 8.53
C ARG A 98 7.45 0.64 8.18
N GLY A 99 6.40 1.40 7.82
CA GLY A 99 6.43 2.85 7.61
C GLY A 99 6.85 3.32 6.23
N ALA A 100 6.77 2.49 5.18
CA ALA A 100 7.23 2.87 3.84
C ALA A 100 6.55 4.16 3.31
N VAL A 101 5.23 4.25 3.45
CA VAL A 101 4.46 5.42 3.03
C VAL A 101 4.56 6.53 4.08
N LEU A 102 4.39 6.19 5.36
CA LEU A 102 4.57 7.10 6.49
C LEU A 102 5.88 7.90 6.44
N HIS A 103 7.03 7.26 6.25
CA HIS A 103 8.33 7.95 6.23
C HIS A 103 8.50 8.77 4.95
N ALA A 104 8.02 8.28 3.81
CA ALA A 104 8.01 9.04 2.57
C ALA A 104 7.16 10.32 2.68
N ALA A 105 6.04 10.25 3.38
CA ALA A 105 5.22 11.39 3.73
C ALA A 105 5.94 12.34 4.69
N ALA A 106 6.51 11.84 5.78
CA ALA A 106 7.22 12.66 6.78
C ALA A 106 8.38 13.48 6.19
N LYS A 107 9.06 12.97 5.15
CA LYS A 107 10.09 13.74 4.41
C LYS A 107 9.55 15.00 3.71
N ARG A 108 8.25 15.06 3.44
CA ARG A 108 7.57 16.20 2.82
C ARG A 108 6.94 17.14 3.85
N LEU A 109 7.06 16.84 5.14
CA LEU A 109 6.41 17.58 6.23
C LEU A 109 7.42 18.27 7.15
N PRO A 110 8.31 19.16 6.67
CA PRO A 110 9.37 19.75 7.48
C PRO A 110 8.88 20.47 8.74
N GLY A 111 7.67 21.03 8.74
CA GLY A 111 7.02 21.66 9.90
C GLY A 111 5.78 20.91 10.40
N GLY A 112 5.49 19.74 9.85
CA GLY A 112 4.32 18.92 10.17
C GLY A 112 4.68 17.64 10.92
N ARG A 113 3.73 16.70 10.98
CA ARG A 113 3.92 15.38 11.58
C ARG A 113 3.18 14.30 10.83
N ALA A 114 3.67 13.07 10.92
CA ALA A 114 3.03 11.89 10.34
C ALA A 114 2.72 10.86 11.43
N ILE A 115 1.45 10.49 11.53
CA ILE A 115 0.90 9.52 12.47
C ILE A 115 0.72 8.20 11.74
N GLY A 116 1.34 7.13 12.23
CA GLY A 116 1.13 5.77 11.75
C GLY A 116 0.25 4.98 12.71
N ILE A 117 -0.81 4.36 12.20
CA ILE A 117 -1.66 3.42 12.96
C ILE A 117 -1.54 2.02 12.39
N ASP A 118 -1.31 1.03 13.25
CA ASP A 118 -1.31 -0.39 12.87
C ASP A 118 -1.74 -1.28 14.05
N LEU A 119 -2.22 -2.49 13.73
CA LEU A 119 -2.53 -3.53 14.71
C LEU A 119 -1.33 -4.45 15.01
N TRP A 120 -0.22 -4.30 14.29
CA TRP A 120 1.02 -5.08 14.43
C TRP A 120 0.77 -6.59 14.46
N ARG A 121 -0.12 -7.06 13.57
CA ARG A 121 -0.50 -8.47 13.55
C ARG A 121 0.69 -9.36 13.19
N ALA A 122 0.78 -10.50 13.88
CA ALA A 122 1.87 -11.45 13.76
C ALA A 122 1.88 -12.24 12.42
N ASP A 123 0.89 -12.07 11.54
CA ASP A 123 0.80 -12.75 10.25
C ASP A 123 1.67 -12.11 9.16
N GLN A 124 2.21 -10.91 9.40
CA GLN A 124 3.15 -10.21 8.54
C GLN A 124 4.54 -10.21 9.18
N THR A 125 5.51 -10.91 8.57
CA THR A 125 6.84 -11.09 9.18
C THR A 125 7.48 -9.74 9.52
N GLY A 126 7.91 -9.58 10.77
CA GLY A 126 8.72 -8.46 11.21
C GLY A 126 8.06 -7.07 11.19
N ASN A 127 6.74 -6.97 11.04
CA ASN A 127 6.03 -5.69 11.23
C ASN A 127 5.88 -5.41 12.73
N SER A 128 6.45 -4.30 13.19
CA SER A 128 6.29 -3.83 14.57
C SER A 128 6.55 -2.32 14.65
N ALA A 129 5.97 -1.67 15.66
CA ALA A 129 6.23 -0.26 15.93
C ALA A 129 7.74 0.04 16.04
N GLN A 130 8.52 -0.84 16.66
CA GLN A 130 9.96 -0.69 16.80
C GLN A 130 10.68 -0.71 15.45
N ARG A 131 10.26 -1.57 14.52
CA ARG A 131 10.84 -1.62 13.16
C ARG A 131 10.50 -0.36 12.37
N THR A 132 9.29 0.15 12.51
CA THR A 132 8.85 1.41 11.91
C THR A 132 9.70 2.57 12.41
N LEU A 133 9.85 2.71 13.73
CA LEU A 133 10.67 3.75 14.34
C LEU A 133 12.16 3.63 13.99
N ALA A 134 12.70 2.42 13.93
CA ALA A 134 14.08 2.20 13.50
C ALA A 134 14.29 2.65 12.05
N ASN A 135 13.37 2.32 11.14
CA ASN A 135 13.41 2.81 9.77
C ASN A 135 13.27 4.33 9.71
N ALA A 136 12.38 4.95 10.51
CA ALA A 136 12.24 6.40 10.58
C ALA A 136 13.54 7.10 10.98
N ALA A 137 14.30 6.52 11.92
CA ALA A 137 15.60 7.04 12.33
C ALA A 137 16.64 6.96 11.19
N LEU A 138 16.70 5.83 10.47
CA LEU A 138 17.58 5.67 9.31
C LEU A 138 17.21 6.59 8.15
N GLU A 139 15.93 6.96 8.05
CA GLU A 139 15.41 7.89 7.04
C GLU A 139 15.53 9.37 7.45
N GLY A 140 15.98 9.66 8.68
CA GLY A 140 16.15 11.03 9.19
C GLY A 140 14.84 11.79 9.45
N VAL A 141 13.76 11.06 9.78
CA VAL A 141 12.42 11.64 10.01
C VAL A 141 11.80 11.27 11.35
N ALA A 142 12.53 10.59 12.24
CA ALA A 142 12.01 10.12 13.52
C ALA A 142 11.39 11.22 14.40
N ASP A 143 11.87 12.46 14.29
CA ASP A 143 11.37 13.65 14.98
C ASP A 143 9.94 14.05 14.56
N ARG A 144 9.45 13.52 13.45
CA ARG A 144 8.12 13.82 12.87
C ARG A 144 7.16 12.64 12.92
N ILE A 145 7.60 11.49 13.43
CA ILE A 145 6.81 10.25 13.43
C ILE A 145 6.15 10.05 14.79
N GLU A 146 4.83 9.87 14.76
CA GLU A 146 4.07 9.33 15.88
C GLU A 146 3.52 7.96 15.49
N ILE A 147 3.63 6.98 16.38
CA ILE A 147 3.12 5.63 16.15
C ILE A 147 2.08 5.31 17.21
N GLN A 148 0.93 4.81 16.77
CA GLN A 148 -0.13 4.35 17.64
C GLN A 148 -0.55 2.92 17.28
N THR A 149 -0.68 2.08 18.30
CA THR A 149 -1.30 0.76 18.13
C THR A 149 -2.81 0.93 18.17
N GLY A 150 -3.50 0.62 17.07
CA GLY A 150 -4.94 0.86 16.98
C GLY A 150 -5.61 0.17 15.80
N ASP A 151 -6.91 -0.07 15.94
CA ASP A 151 -7.74 -0.57 14.85
C ASP A 151 -8.23 0.61 14.00
N MET A 152 -7.99 0.56 12.68
CA MET A 152 -8.45 1.62 11.77
C MET A 152 -9.97 1.72 11.65
N THR A 153 -10.72 0.74 12.17
CA THR A 153 -12.20 0.79 12.28
C THR A 153 -12.70 1.52 13.53
N ALA A 154 -11.79 1.89 14.45
CA ALA A 154 -12.06 2.69 15.64
C ALA A 154 -10.80 3.50 16.00
N LEU A 155 -10.56 4.58 15.26
CA LEU A 155 -9.34 5.38 15.39
C LEU A 155 -9.33 6.12 16.73
N PRO A 156 -8.23 6.01 17.52
CA PRO A 156 -8.04 6.76 18.76
C PRO A 156 -7.62 8.23 18.48
N LEU A 157 -8.31 8.89 17.55
CA LEU A 157 -8.05 10.27 17.13
C LEU A 157 -9.35 11.06 17.15
N ASP A 158 -9.25 12.33 17.49
CA ASP A 158 -10.39 13.25 17.52
C ASP A 158 -10.94 13.52 16.11
N ASP A 159 -12.19 13.96 16.03
CA ASP A 159 -12.81 14.42 14.80
C ASP A 159 -12.03 15.61 14.22
N ASN A 160 -11.88 15.65 12.89
CA ASN A 160 -11.21 16.76 12.19
C ASN A 160 -9.81 17.10 12.78
N SER A 161 -9.04 16.07 13.19
CA SER A 161 -7.72 16.22 13.80
C SER A 161 -6.57 16.17 12.80
N VAL A 162 -6.77 15.62 11.60
CA VAL A 162 -5.70 15.44 10.58
C VAL A 162 -6.04 16.12 9.25
N ASP A 163 -5.02 16.54 8.51
CA ASP A 163 -5.15 17.24 7.23
C ASP A 163 -5.15 16.28 6.03
N VAL A 164 -4.46 15.14 6.16
CA VAL A 164 -4.32 14.15 5.08
C VAL A 164 -4.43 12.74 5.65
N VAL A 165 -5.16 11.86 4.96
CA VAL A 165 -5.21 10.42 5.24
C VAL A 165 -4.70 9.64 4.04
N VAL A 166 -3.74 8.76 4.28
CA VAL A 166 -3.24 7.79 3.29
C VAL A 166 -3.43 6.36 3.79
N SER A 167 -3.53 5.42 2.87
CA SER A 167 -3.47 4.00 3.19
C SER A 167 -2.96 3.21 2.00
N SER A 168 -2.04 2.27 2.26
CA SER A 168 -1.47 1.41 1.24
C SER A 168 -1.68 -0.05 1.59
N LEU A 169 -2.51 -0.74 0.81
CA LEU A 169 -2.66 -2.21 0.88
C LEU A 169 -2.98 -2.71 2.31
N ALA A 170 -3.78 -1.93 3.04
CA ALA A 170 -4.09 -2.22 4.44
C ALA A 170 -5.59 -2.50 4.67
N ILE A 171 -6.48 -1.66 4.11
CA ILE A 171 -7.92 -1.76 4.37
C ILE A 171 -8.48 -3.11 3.90
N HIS A 172 -7.99 -3.68 2.80
CA HIS A 172 -8.43 -5.03 2.36
C HIS A 172 -8.15 -6.17 3.34
N ASN A 173 -7.25 -5.99 4.31
CA ASN A 173 -6.98 -6.99 5.34
C ASN A 173 -8.12 -7.10 6.36
N ILE A 174 -9.05 -6.15 6.38
CA ILE A 174 -10.28 -6.25 7.16
C ILE A 174 -11.20 -7.29 6.49
N PRO A 175 -11.55 -8.40 7.16
CA PRO A 175 -12.17 -9.56 6.52
C PRO A 175 -13.53 -9.25 5.87
N ASP A 176 -14.36 -8.47 6.56
CA ASP A 176 -15.72 -8.20 6.14
C ASP A 176 -15.86 -6.82 5.47
N ARG A 177 -16.97 -6.62 4.75
CA ARG A 177 -17.23 -5.36 4.04
C ARG A 177 -17.69 -4.24 4.96
N ALA A 178 -18.32 -4.56 6.09
CA ALA A 178 -18.79 -3.56 7.03
C ALA A 178 -17.60 -2.90 7.74
N GLY A 179 -16.61 -3.68 8.16
CA GLY A 179 -15.35 -3.18 8.72
C GLY A 179 -14.56 -2.32 7.73
N ARG A 180 -14.47 -2.71 6.46
CA ARG A 180 -13.84 -1.86 5.41
C ARG A 180 -14.57 -0.54 5.21
N ALA A 181 -15.90 -0.56 5.26
CA ALA A 181 -16.70 0.66 5.21
C ALA A 181 -16.50 1.52 6.47
N GLN A 182 -16.38 0.89 7.64
CA GLN A 182 -16.13 1.55 8.91
C GLN A 182 -14.74 2.23 8.93
N ALA A 183 -13.70 1.58 8.41
CA ALA A 183 -12.38 2.20 8.28
C ALA A 183 -12.40 3.46 7.40
N LEU A 184 -13.17 3.44 6.30
CA LEU A 184 -13.37 4.64 5.48
C LEU A 184 -14.16 5.73 6.22
N ALA A 185 -15.14 5.34 7.04
CA ALA A 185 -15.93 6.28 7.84
C ALA A 185 -15.06 6.95 8.93
N GLU A 186 -14.20 6.18 9.59
CA GLU A 186 -13.23 6.70 10.56
C GLU A 186 -12.21 7.62 9.90
N ALA A 187 -11.67 7.25 8.74
CA ALA A 187 -10.82 8.13 7.94
C ALA A 187 -11.52 9.46 7.61
N ALA A 188 -12.81 9.40 7.24
CA ALA A 188 -13.63 10.58 6.97
C ALA A 188 -13.90 11.42 8.22
N ARG A 189 -14.06 10.79 9.39
CA ARG A 189 -14.32 11.44 10.68
C ARG A 189 -13.10 12.25 11.15
N VAL A 190 -11.92 11.65 11.14
CA VAL A 190 -10.68 12.28 11.63
C VAL A 190 -10.14 13.34 10.67
N LEU A 191 -10.43 13.23 9.37
CA LEU A 191 -9.97 14.19 8.37
C LEU A 191 -10.69 15.54 8.53
N ARG A 192 -9.95 16.65 8.51
CA ARG A 192 -10.51 18.02 8.55
C ARG A 192 -11.35 18.35 7.31
N PRO A 193 -12.32 19.27 7.40
CA PRO A 193 -12.91 19.90 6.21
C PRO A 193 -11.79 20.46 5.32
N GLY A 194 -11.89 20.26 4.01
CA GLY A 194 -10.82 20.61 3.06
C GLY A 194 -9.64 19.61 3.01
N GLY A 195 -9.57 18.65 3.92
CA GLY A 195 -8.51 17.64 3.97
C GLY A 195 -8.56 16.66 2.79
N GLN A 196 -7.41 16.02 2.53
CA GLN A 196 -7.23 15.12 1.38
C GLN A 196 -7.12 13.66 1.80
N LEU A 197 -7.59 12.75 0.94
CA LEU A 197 -7.54 11.31 1.15
C LEU A 197 -6.94 10.60 -0.07
N ALA A 198 -6.06 9.63 0.17
CA ALA A 198 -5.45 8.77 -0.86
C ALA A 198 -5.32 7.31 -0.38
N ILE A 199 -6.17 6.41 -0.90
CA ILE A 199 -6.18 4.98 -0.55
C ILE A 199 -5.77 4.15 -1.77
N ALA A 200 -4.62 3.48 -1.72
CA ALA A 200 -4.18 2.53 -2.72
C ALA A 200 -4.48 1.09 -2.27
N ASP A 201 -5.41 0.43 -2.94
CA ASP A 201 -5.84 -0.92 -2.53
C ASP A 201 -6.21 -1.83 -3.72
N ILE A 202 -6.19 -3.14 -3.50
CA ILE A 202 -6.54 -4.19 -4.46
C ILE A 202 -8.04 -4.51 -4.43
N TRP A 203 -8.71 -4.34 -3.29
CA TRP A 203 -10.14 -4.66 -3.12
C TRP A 203 -10.96 -3.45 -2.69
N ASP A 204 -12.26 -3.53 -2.93
CA ASP A 204 -13.30 -2.56 -2.51
C ASP A 204 -13.12 -1.08 -2.93
N THR A 205 -12.06 -0.74 -3.65
CA THR A 205 -11.76 0.64 -4.12
C THR A 205 -12.90 1.29 -4.90
N ARG A 206 -13.69 0.53 -5.66
CA ARG A 206 -14.89 1.05 -6.33
C ARG A 206 -15.96 1.50 -5.32
N ARG A 207 -16.20 0.70 -4.28
CA ARG A 207 -17.17 1.02 -3.23
C ARG A 207 -16.70 2.18 -2.36
N HIS A 208 -15.39 2.27 -2.08
CA HIS A 208 -14.84 3.43 -1.38
C HIS A 208 -15.11 4.71 -2.17
N ALA A 209 -14.83 4.73 -3.48
CA ALA A 209 -15.13 5.88 -4.32
C ALA A 209 -16.64 6.20 -4.39
N GLU A 210 -17.51 5.19 -4.48
CA GLU A 210 -18.97 5.38 -4.47
C GLU A 210 -19.45 5.97 -3.14
N ARG A 211 -18.95 5.48 -1.99
CA ARG A 211 -19.27 6.01 -0.65
C ARG A 211 -18.82 7.45 -0.47
N LEU A 212 -17.60 7.79 -0.88
CA LEU A 212 -17.10 9.17 -0.82
C LEU A 212 -17.98 10.12 -1.64
N ARG A 213 -18.48 9.68 -2.81
CA ARG A 213 -19.47 10.47 -3.58
C ARG A 213 -20.79 10.63 -2.83
N THR A 214 -21.28 9.58 -2.17
CA THR A 214 -22.48 9.67 -1.32
C THR A 214 -22.29 10.63 -0.15
N TYR A 215 -21.08 10.73 0.40
CA TYR A 215 -20.73 11.72 1.42
C TYR A 215 -20.59 13.15 0.88
N GLY A 216 -20.78 13.36 -0.43
CA GLY A 216 -20.64 14.68 -1.07
C GLY A 216 -19.20 15.13 -1.24
N TRP A 217 -18.22 14.23 -1.18
CA TRP A 217 -16.81 14.59 -1.33
C TRP A 217 -16.48 15.08 -2.73
N GLN A 218 -15.47 15.96 -2.79
CA GLN A 218 -15.04 16.60 -4.02
C GLN A 218 -13.88 15.84 -4.65
N HIS A 219 -13.70 16.02 -5.96
CA HIS A 219 -12.60 15.45 -6.74
C HIS A 219 -12.40 13.93 -6.57
N VAL A 220 -13.48 13.18 -6.35
CA VAL A 220 -13.41 11.73 -6.14
C VAL A 220 -12.96 11.02 -7.41
N ARG A 221 -11.72 10.55 -7.43
CA ARG A 221 -11.10 9.82 -8.54
C ARG A 221 -10.76 8.41 -8.10
N ARG A 222 -10.92 7.46 -9.03
CA ARG A 222 -10.40 6.10 -8.90
C ARG A 222 -9.57 5.79 -10.15
N ARG A 223 -8.27 5.53 -9.98
CA ARG A 223 -7.37 5.21 -11.09
C ARG A 223 -6.59 3.94 -10.84
N ASN A 224 -6.31 3.18 -11.91
CA ASN A 224 -5.42 2.02 -11.83
C ASN A 224 -3.97 2.52 -11.73
N LEU A 225 -3.18 1.93 -10.83
CA LEU A 225 -1.78 2.33 -10.59
C LEU A 225 -0.78 1.65 -11.56
N GLY A 226 -1.28 0.78 -12.43
CA GLY A 226 -0.53 0.18 -13.52
C GLY A 226 0.49 -0.85 -13.07
N TRP A 227 1.42 -1.15 -13.98
CA TRP A 227 2.35 -2.26 -13.85
C TRP A 227 3.32 -2.17 -12.68
N ARG A 228 3.58 -0.95 -12.18
CA ARG A 228 4.43 -0.69 -11.01
C ARG A 228 3.80 -1.20 -9.70
N MET A 229 2.51 -1.53 -9.71
CA MET A 229 1.75 -2.09 -8.59
C MET A 229 1.14 -3.47 -8.93
N TRP A 230 1.79 -4.23 -9.83
CA TRP A 230 1.40 -5.61 -10.12
C TRP A 230 2.07 -6.56 -9.13
N TRP A 231 1.28 -7.18 -8.26
CA TRP A 231 1.73 -8.15 -7.25
C TRP A 231 1.82 -9.56 -7.86
N GLY A 232 2.66 -9.72 -8.87
CA GLY A 232 2.84 -10.98 -9.61
C GLY A 232 2.20 -11.03 -10.99
N GLY A 233 1.56 -9.94 -11.44
CA GLY A 233 1.03 -9.81 -12.79
C GLY A 233 -0.19 -8.89 -12.87
N PRO A 234 -0.77 -8.70 -14.07
CA PRO A 234 -1.89 -7.79 -14.32
C PRO A 234 -3.25 -8.29 -13.79
N TYR A 235 -3.29 -9.40 -13.05
CA TYR A 235 -4.51 -10.11 -12.66
C TYR A 235 -5.27 -9.42 -11.51
N LEU A 236 -4.55 -8.77 -10.60
CA LEU A 236 -5.08 -8.01 -9.46
C LEU A 236 -4.56 -6.59 -9.54
N GLY A 237 -5.38 -5.69 -10.11
CA GLY A 237 -5.02 -4.29 -10.27
C GLY A 237 -5.13 -3.53 -8.96
N THR A 238 -4.02 -2.95 -8.50
CA THR A 238 -4.07 -1.94 -7.43
C THR A 238 -4.65 -0.64 -7.97
N HIS A 239 -5.62 -0.07 -7.27
CA HIS A 239 -6.24 1.18 -7.64
C HIS A 239 -6.08 2.21 -6.53
N LEU A 240 -5.80 3.45 -6.91
CA LEU A 240 -5.86 4.61 -6.02
C LEU A 240 -7.26 5.18 -6.04
N VAL A 241 -7.83 5.38 -4.86
CA VAL A 241 -8.98 6.25 -4.61
C VAL A 241 -8.46 7.53 -3.96
N SER A 242 -8.71 8.67 -4.60
CA SER A 242 -8.34 9.98 -4.06
C SER A 242 -9.55 10.90 -4.02
N ALA A 243 -9.66 11.73 -2.99
CA ALA A 243 -10.76 12.67 -2.81
C ALA A 243 -10.41 13.79 -1.81
N THR A 244 -11.21 14.87 -1.83
CA THR A 244 -11.12 15.98 -0.87
C THR A 244 -12.41 16.07 -0.07
N LYS A 245 -12.30 16.15 1.26
CA LYS A 245 -13.45 16.36 2.14
C LYS A 245 -13.97 17.79 1.93
N PRO A 246 -15.29 18.01 1.77
CA PRO A 246 -15.83 19.35 1.57
C PRO A 246 -15.46 20.29 2.73
N ALA A 247 -15.13 21.54 2.42
CA ALA A 247 -15.01 22.58 3.44
C ALA A 247 -16.38 22.85 4.08
N THR A 248 -16.41 23.24 5.36
CA THR A 248 -17.65 23.69 5.99
C THR A 248 -18.00 25.09 5.46
N GLU A 249 -19.29 25.36 5.23
CA GLU A 249 -19.80 26.61 4.61
C GLU A 249 -19.39 27.92 5.32
N ARG A 250 -18.74 27.88 6.49
CA ARG A 250 -18.27 29.06 7.21
C ARG A 250 -16.94 29.64 6.71
N GLU A 251 -16.17 28.93 5.89
CA GLU A 251 -14.88 29.42 5.36
C GLU A 251 -15.00 30.23 4.06
N THR A 252 -16.10 30.08 3.30
CA THR A 252 -16.31 30.83 2.05
C THR A 252 -16.83 32.25 2.25
N ALA A 253 -17.20 32.65 3.48
CA ALA A 253 -17.73 33.98 3.79
C ALA A 253 -16.67 35.01 4.20
N GLY A 254 -15.38 34.64 4.27
CA GLY A 254 -14.30 35.49 4.79
C GLY A 254 -13.47 36.28 3.76
N THR A 255 -13.85 36.25 2.48
CA THR A 255 -13.11 36.94 1.38
C THR A 255 -13.99 37.83 0.50
N GLY A 256 -15.07 38.38 1.08
CA GLY A 256 -15.90 39.41 0.46
C GLY A 256 -15.54 40.81 0.94
#